data_AF-A0A447XES1-F1
#
_entry.id   AF-A0A447XES1-F1
#
_cell.length_a   1.000
_cell.length_b   1.000
_cell.length_c   1.000
_cell.angle_alpha   90.00
_cell.angle_beta   90.00
_cell.angle_gamma   90.00
#
_symmetry.space_group_name_H-M   'P 1'
#
loop_
_entity.id
_entity.type
_entity.pdbx_description
1 polymer ?
#
loop_
_entity_poly.entity_id
_entity_poly.type
_entity_poly.pdbx_seq_one_letter_code
_entity_poly.pdbx_strand_id
1 'polypeptide(L)'
;MLFLVDTWGGSPFNAASRIVVDKEHYEVIAGVNIPMLVETLMARDDDPSFDELVALAVETGREGVKALKAKPVEKAAPAPAAASTKSGSNSGKTQWDQTTTWLLALRVSTTV
;
A
#
# COMPACT_ATOMS: atom_id res chain seq x y z
N MET A 1 -25.30 -11.15 16.47
CA MET A 1 -24.05 -10.36 16.52
C MET A 1 -22.97 -11.03 15.69
N LEU A 2 -22.29 -10.25 14.84
CA LEU A 2 -21.20 -10.75 14.00
C LEU A 2 -19.85 -10.28 14.56
N PHE A 3 -18.97 -11.23 14.92
CA PHE A 3 -17.60 -10.94 15.34
C PHE A 3 -16.66 -11.04 14.13
N LEU A 4 -16.01 -9.93 13.78
CA LEU A 4 -14.95 -9.91 12.77
C LEU A 4 -13.60 -9.85 13.47
N VAL A 5 -12.78 -10.88 13.28
CA VAL A 5 -11.47 -11.02 13.94
C VAL A 5 -10.34 -11.12 12.94
N ASP A 6 -9.12 -10.77 13.37
CA ASP A 6 -7.94 -10.75 12.50
C ASP A 6 -7.53 -12.15 12.03
N THR A 7 -7.24 -13.07 12.96
CA THR A 7 -6.67 -14.39 12.64
C THR A 7 -7.45 -15.56 13.27
N TRP A 8 -7.46 -16.69 12.58
CA TRP A 8 -8.02 -17.94 13.08
C TRP A 8 -7.15 -18.51 14.21
N GLY A 9 -7.79 -18.98 15.29
CA GLY A 9 -7.09 -19.60 16.43
C GLY A 9 -6.35 -18.65 17.37
N GLY A 10 -6.34 -17.34 17.09
CA GLY A 10 -5.81 -16.31 17.99
C GLY A 10 -6.69 -16.09 19.23
N SER A 11 -6.17 -15.37 20.23
CA SER A 11 -6.93 -15.05 21.45
C SER A 11 -8.28 -14.36 21.20
N PRO A 12 -8.39 -13.38 20.27
CA PRO A 12 -9.68 -12.77 19.93
C PRO A 12 -10.68 -13.79 19.35
N PHE A 13 -10.23 -14.66 18.44
CA PHE A 13 -11.05 -15.73 17.86
C PHE A 13 -11.54 -16.68 18.95
N ASN A 14 -10.63 -17.21 19.79
CA ASN A 14 -10.99 -18.16 20.84
C ASN A 14 -11.94 -17.57 21.90
N ALA A 15 -11.80 -16.28 22.22
CA ALA A 15 -12.73 -15.59 23.11
C ALA A 15 -14.11 -15.44 22.47
N ALA A 16 -14.17 -14.99 21.21
CA ALA A 16 -15.42 -14.86 20.46
C ALA A 16 -16.11 -16.22 20.26
N SER A 17 -15.36 -17.28 19.93
CA SER A 17 -15.89 -18.63 19.76
C SER A 17 -16.64 -19.13 21.00
N ARG A 18 -16.17 -18.81 22.21
CA ARG A 18 -16.86 -19.17 23.46
C ARG A 18 -18.17 -18.41 23.69
N ILE A 19 -18.30 -17.21 23.10
CA ILE A 19 -19.47 -16.35 23.25
C ILE A 19 -20.59 -16.77 22.30
N VAL A 20 -20.24 -17.28 21.11
CA VAL A 20 -21.21 -17.65 20.07
C VAL A 20 -21.82 -19.03 20.24
N VAL A 21 -21.23 -19.91 21.08
CA VAL A 21 -21.77 -21.25 21.35
C VAL A 21 -23.21 -21.14 21.85
N ASP A 22 -24.09 -21.97 21.29
CA ASP A 22 -25.53 -22.07 21.63
C ASP A 22 -26.34 -20.77 21.49
N LYS A 23 -25.87 -19.82 20.65
CA LYS A 23 -26.60 -18.59 20.35
C LYS A 23 -27.02 -18.53 18.89
N GLU A 24 -28.30 -18.32 18.67
CA GLU A 24 -28.83 -17.98 17.35
C GLU A 24 -28.34 -16.61 16.90
N HIS A 25 -28.07 -16.48 15.61
CA HIS A 25 -27.57 -15.25 14.98
C HIS A 25 -26.27 -14.73 15.61
N TYR A 26 -25.36 -15.61 16.01
CA TYR A 26 -24.02 -15.27 16.49
C TYR A 26 -22.97 -16.00 15.67
N GLU A 27 -22.02 -15.28 15.09
CA GLU A 27 -21.01 -15.88 14.22
C GLU A 27 -19.66 -15.16 14.32
N VAL A 28 -18.58 -15.88 14.05
CA VAL A 28 -17.21 -15.38 14.08
C VAL A 28 -16.56 -15.60 12.72
N ILE A 29 -16.16 -14.51 12.06
CA ILE A 29 -15.40 -14.53 10.81
C ILE A 29 -13.98 -14.06 11.09
N ALA A 30 -12.99 -14.86 10.71
CA ALA A 30 -11.58 -14.48 10.78
C ALA A 30 -11.08 -13.92 9.44
N GLY A 31 -9.98 -13.16 9.46
CA GLY A 31 -9.40 -12.54 8.27
C GLY A 31 -10.03 -11.20 7.91
N VAL A 32 -10.50 -10.44 8.91
CA VAL A 32 -11.13 -9.14 8.67
C VAL A 32 -10.21 -8.21 7.87
N ASN A 33 -10.78 -7.55 6.87
CA ASN A 33 -10.09 -6.58 6.03
C ASN A 33 -11.02 -5.42 5.67
N ILE A 34 -10.47 -4.36 5.04
CA ILE A 34 -11.22 -3.15 4.73
C ILE A 34 -12.42 -3.40 3.79
N PRO A 35 -12.28 -4.16 2.67
CA PRO A 35 -13.43 -4.51 1.83
C PRO A 35 -14.58 -5.17 2.60
N MET A 36 -14.27 -6.17 3.44
CA MET A 36 -15.27 -6.81 4.30
C MET A 36 -15.98 -5.80 5.20
N LEU A 37 -15.24 -4.92 5.87
CA LEU A 37 -15.83 -3.95 6.79
C LEU A 37 -16.72 -2.93 6.08
N VAL A 38 -16.29 -2.40 4.94
CA VAL A 38 -17.06 -1.40 4.19
C VAL A 38 -18.37 -2.01 3.70
N GLU A 39 -18.31 -3.14 3.01
CA GLU A 39 -19.50 -3.78 2.44
C GLU A 39 -20.47 -4.27 3.52
N THR A 40 -19.95 -4.90 4.59
CA THR A 40 -20.78 -5.36 5.72
C THR A 40 -21.48 -4.19 6.41
N LEU A 41 -20.79 -3.06 6.63
CA LEU A 41 -21.40 -1.89 7.28
C LEU A 41 -22.42 -1.19 6.38
N MET A 42 -22.18 -1.15 5.07
CA MET A 42 -23.15 -0.61 4.12
C MET A 42 -24.42 -1.47 4.06
N ALA A 43 -24.26 -2.77 3.88
CA ALA A 43 -25.39 -3.69 3.79
C ALA A 43 -26.19 -3.77 5.09
N ARG A 44 -25.55 -3.63 6.26
CA ARG A 44 -26.24 -3.66 7.56
C ARG A 44 -27.40 -2.66 7.64
N ASP A 45 -27.24 -1.48 7.04
CA ASP A 45 -28.24 -0.41 7.13
C ASP A 45 -29.48 -0.69 6.24
N ASP A 46 -29.39 -1.68 5.34
CA ASP A 46 -30.48 -2.15 4.47
C ASP A 46 -31.31 -3.30 5.09
N ASP A 47 -31.07 -3.64 6.36
CA ASP A 47 -31.76 -4.69 7.13
C ASP A 47 -31.75 -6.11 6.50
N PRO A 48 -30.57 -6.66 6.13
CA PRO A 48 -30.45 -8.01 5.59
C PRO A 48 -30.72 -9.06 6.66
N SER A 49 -31.06 -10.28 6.24
CA SER A 49 -31.04 -11.40 7.18
C SER A 49 -29.62 -11.66 7.71
N PHE A 50 -29.53 -12.29 8.87
CA PHE A 50 -28.23 -12.57 9.49
C PHE A 50 -27.33 -13.41 8.58
N ASP A 51 -27.90 -14.44 7.95
CA ASP A 51 -27.18 -15.36 7.07
C ASP A 51 -26.69 -14.66 5.79
N GLU A 52 -27.48 -13.73 5.24
CA GLU A 52 -27.06 -12.90 4.10
C GLU A 52 -25.89 -11.99 4.47
N LEU A 53 -25.93 -11.38 5.66
CA LEU A 53 -24.84 -10.51 6.13
C LEU A 53 -23.53 -11.30 6.35
N VAL A 54 -23.63 -12.52 6.87
CA VAL A 54 -22.48 -13.44 7.02
C VAL A 54 -21.92 -13.83 5.66
N ALA A 55 -22.77 -14.25 4.73
CA ALA A 55 -22.36 -14.64 3.38
C ALA A 55 -21.64 -13.49 2.66
N LEU A 56 -22.22 -12.28 2.73
CA LEU A 56 -21.66 -11.07 2.14
C LEU A 56 -20.27 -10.73 2.73
N ALA A 57 -20.13 -10.79 4.06
CA ALA A 57 -18.86 -10.50 4.72
C ALA A 57 -17.75 -11.46 4.26
N VAL A 58 -18.04 -12.76 4.16
CA VAL A 58 -17.08 -13.77 3.68
C VAL A 58 -16.74 -13.55 2.20
N GLU A 59 -17.74 -13.28 1.37
CA GLU A 59 -17.56 -13.04 -0.06
C GLU A 59 -16.67 -11.81 -0.32
N THR A 60 -17.08 -10.65 0.17
CA THR A 60 -16.39 -9.36 -0.01
C THR A 60 -14.99 -9.37 0.61
N GLY A 61 -14.83 -10.05 1.75
CA GLY A 61 -13.52 -10.27 2.36
C GLY A 61 -12.57 -11.05 1.46
N ARG A 62 -13.05 -12.07 0.75
CA ARG A 62 -12.22 -12.86 -0.18
C ARG A 62 -11.98 -12.12 -1.49
N GLU A 63 -13.01 -11.52 -2.06
CA GLU A 63 -12.90 -10.74 -3.31
C GLU A 63 -12.00 -9.51 -3.18
N GLY A 64 -11.95 -8.93 -1.98
CA GLY A 64 -11.07 -7.82 -1.64
C GLY A 64 -9.57 -8.13 -1.75
N VAL A 65 -9.19 -9.42 -1.76
CA VAL A 65 -7.79 -9.84 -1.87
C VAL A 65 -7.35 -9.83 -3.34
N LYS A 66 -6.70 -8.75 -3.76
CA LYS A 66 -6.22 -8.57 -5.14
C LYS A 66 -4.73 -8.23 -5.17
N ALA A 67 -3.99 -8.86 -6.09
CA ALA A 67 -2.58 -8.56 -6.33
C ALA A 67 -2.41 -7.72 -7.62
N LEU A 68 -1.79 -6.55 -7.51
CA LEU A 68 -1.36 -5.78 -8.67
C LEU A 68 0.10 -6.11 -8.99
N LYS A 69 0.36 -6.77 -10.13
CA LYS A 69 1.73 -7.00 -10.61
C LYS A 69 2.14 -5.84 -11.50
N ALA A 70 3.17 -5.08 -11.09
CA ALA A 70 3.80 -4.10 -11.96
C ALA A 70 4.44 -4.82 -13.16
N LYS A 71 4.20 -4.30 -14.38
CA LYS A 71 4.98 -4.75 -15.54
C LYS A 71 6.43 -4.33 -15.31
N PRO A 72 7.42 -5.22 -15.53
CA PRO A 72 8.82 -4.82 -15.49
C PRO A 72 9.01 -3.66 -16.47
N VAL A 73 9.49 -2.52 -15.97
CA VAL A 73 9.91 -1.43 -16.84
C VAL A 73 11.12 -1.94 -17.59
N GLU A 74 10.92 -2.26 -18.87
CA GLU A 74 12.03 -2.58 -19.77
C GLU A 74 12.96 -1.37 -19.76
N LYS A 75 14.13 -1.56 -19.15
CA LYS A 75 15.14 -0.53 -19.00
C LYS A 75 15.57 -0.14 -20.42
N ALA A 76 15.05 0.98 -20.91
CA ALA A 76 15.46 1.56 -22.18
C ALA A 76 16.99 1.59 -22.18
N ALA A 77 17.59 0.89 -23.15
CA ALA A 77 19.03 0.89 -23.34
C ALA A 77 19.52 2.35 -23.48
N PRO A 78 20.62 2.75 -22.83
CA PRO A 78 21.15 4.09 -23.01
C PRO A 78 21.55 4.26 -24.48
N ALA A 79 20.93 5.23 -25.15
CA ALA A 79 21.28 5.61 -26.52
C ALA A 79 22.75 6.08 -26.56
N PRO A 80 23.55 5.67 -27.56
CA PRO A 80 24.96 6.06 -27.65
C PRO A 80 25.08 7.57 -27.88
N ALA A 81 25.87 8.23 -27.03
CA ALA A 81 26.24 9.63 -27.18
C ALA A 81 27.02 9.84 -28.49
N ALA A 82 26.36 10.42 -29.50
CA ALA A 82 27.02 10.91 -30.70
C ALA A 82 27.55 12.33 -30.43
N ALA A 83 28.86 12.48 -30.53
CA ALA A 83 29.58 13.74 -30.47
C ALA A 83 29.49 14.51 -31.80
N SER A 84 29.29 15.83 -31.73
CA SER A 84 29.65 16.83 -32.75
C SER A 84 29.46 18.22 -32.12
N THR A 85 30.27 19.26 -32.26
CA THR A 85 31.54 19.54 -32.95
C THR A 85 32.03 20.89 -32.40
N LYS A 86 33.35 21.10 -32.34
CA LYS A 86 33.98 22.36 -31.97
C LYS A 86 33.67 23.45 -33.00
N SER A 87 33.32 24.66 -32.54
CA SER A 87 33.59 25.92 -33.25
C SER A 87 34.17 26.91 -32.24
N GLY A 88 35.40 27.34 -32.49
CA GLY A 88 36.11 28.30 -31.65
C GLY A 88 35.83 29.73 -32.09
N SER A 89 35.82 30.65 -31.14
CA SER A 89 36.38 32.00 -31.30
C SER A 89 36.53 32.63 -29.91
N ASN A 90 37.69 33.24 -29.72
CA ASN A 90 38.29 33.67 -28.46
C ASN A 90 37.75 35.05 -28.02
N SER A 91 37.59 35.26 -26.70
CA SER A 91 38.10 36.42 -25.94
C SER A 91 37.20 36.81 -24.75
N GLY A 92 37.77 36.76 -23.54
CA GLY A 92 37.45 37.76 -22.50
C GLY A 92 36.67 37.31 -21.25
N LYS A 93 37.45 36.96 -20.22
CA LYS A 93 37.24 37.28 -18.78
C LYS A 93 36.40 36.32 -17.90
N THR A 94 37.11 35.84 -16.87
CA THR A 94 36.65 35.32 -15.55
C THR A 94 35.88 34.01 -15.52
N GLN A 95 36.65 32.91 -15.59
CA GLN A 95 36.26 31.56 -15.21
C GLN A 95 36.13 31.47 -13.68
N TRP A 96 34.89 31.46 -13.18
CA TRP A 96 34.61 30.99 -11.82
C TRP A 96 34.74 29.46 -11.82
N ASP A 97 35.75 28.96 -11.11
CA ASP A 97 36.09 27.55 -11.03
C ASP A 97 35.00 26.77 -10.28
N GLN A 98 34.20 26.02 -11.04
CA GLN A 98 33.12 25.17 -10.54
C GLN A 98 33.58 24.07 -9.57
N THR A 99 34.89 23.82 -9.43
CA THR A 99 35.38 22.91 -8.39
C THR A 99 35.27 23.48 -6.98
N THR A 100 35.21 24.82 -6.84
CA THR A 100 35.08 25.48 -5.52
C THR A 100 33.66 25.36 -4.94
N THR A 101 32.63 25.22 -5.78
CA THR A 101 31.23 25.10 -5.34
C THR A 101 30.96 23.76 -4.64
N TRP A 102 31.62 22.68 -5.06
CA TRP A 102 31.40 21.35 -4.49
C TRP A 102 32.03 21.16 -3.10
N LEU A 103 33.16 21.84 -2.82
CA LEU A 103 33.84 21.74 -1.52
C LEU A 103 33.11 22.52 -0.41
N LEU A 104 32.41 23.61 -0.74
CA LEU A 104 31.64 24.37 0.24
C LEU A 104 30.31 23.67 0.61
N ALA A 105 29.67 23.02 -0.36
CA ALA A 105 28.44 22.25 -0.13
C ALA A 105 28.65 21.07 0.83
N LEU A 106 29.85 20.46 0.84
CA LEU A 106 30.16 19.34 1.72
C LEU A 106 30.40 19.74 3.19
N ARG A 107 30.68 21.03 3.47
CA ARG A 107 30.98 21.52 4.83
C ARG A 107 29.75 22.05 5.58
N VAL A 108 28.62 22.21 4.90
CA VAL A 108 27.33 22.62 5.52
C VAL A 108 26.52 21.40 6.00
N SER A 109 26.88 20.18 5.59
CA SER A 109 26.14 18.95 5.90
C SER A 109 26.62 18.20 7.16
N THR A 110 27.35 18.85 8.08
CA THR A 110 27.77 18.21 9.35
C THR A 110 27.37 18.99 10.61
N THR A 111 26.43 19.94 10.48
CA THR A 111 25.81 20.55 11.67
C THR A 111 24.33 20.78 11.41
N VAL A 112 23.52 19.73 11.61
CA VAL A 112 22.41 19.61 12.57
C VAL A 112 22.05 18.13 12.64
#